data_AF-A0A4R2NQA4-F1
#
_entry.id   AF-A0A4R2NQA4-F1
#
_cell.length_a   1.000
_cell.length_b   1.000
_cell.length_c   1.000
_cell.angle_alpha   90.00
_cell.angle_beta   90.00
_cell.angle_gamma   90.00
#
_symmetry.space_group_name_H-M   'P 1'
#
loop_
_entity.id
_entity.type
_entity.pdbx_description
1 polymer ?
#
loop_
_entity_poly.entity_id
_entity_poly.type
_entity_poly.pdbx_seq_one_letter_code
_entity_poly.pdbx_strand_id
1 'polypeptide(L)'
;MIYEILQIISEELNDYLEENSVALANIADAEVEGNSPGNFPDIALSLINLQEEFALKNTRNDYVSGNTVTYKNPKVYLNLFILFSIDKSSYTESLKSLTKIIEFFQGKKVFTQANSNYQNVDGIENIKSFKFITELYTPSFEELNFIWGTLGGKQKPSVLYKITLLEIERDLVAKEGAVISEMNRNSLINN
;
A
#
# COMPACT_ATOMS: atom_id res chain seq x y z
N MET A 1 -5.42 -7.07 1.83
CA MET A 1 -5.16 -5.67 2.27
C MET A 1 -4.53 -4.77 1.22
N ILE A 2 -3.55 -5.21 0.40
CA ILE A 2 -2.96 -4.34 -0.64
C ILE A 2 -4.02 -3.89 -1.66
N TYR A 3 -4.78 -4.84 -2.21
CA TYR A 3 -5.84 -4.57 -3.19
C TYR A 3 -6.85 -3.55 -2.66
N GLU A 4 -7.34 -3.77 -1.45
CA GLU A 4 -8.38 -3.01 -0.78
C GLU A 4 -7.95 -1.55 -0.58
N ILE A 5 -6.68 -1.32 -0.24
CA ILE A 5 -6.16 0.05 -0.05
C ILE A 5 -5.97 0.78 -1.37
N LEU A 6 -5.50 0.09 -2.42
CA LEU A 6 -5.43 0.70 -3.74
C LEU A 6 -6.83 0.99 -4.29
N GLN A 7 -7.80 0.11 -4.01
CA GLN A 7 -9.21 0.34 -4.36
C GLN A 7 -9.77 1.56 -3.61
N ILE A 8 -9.56 1.69 -2.30
CA ILE A 8 -9.96 2.88 -1.52
C ILE A 8 -9.43 4.16 -2.15
N ILE A 9 -8.14 4.18 -2.51
CA ILE A 9 -7.52 5.34 -3.15
C ILE A 9 -8.18 5.62 -4.51
N SER A 10 -8.44 4.59 -5.31
CA SER A 10 -9.10 4.72 -6.62
C SER A 10 -10.51 5.30 -6.49
N GLU A 11 -11.33 4.77 -5.56
CA GLU A 11 -12.69 5.23 -5.31
C GLU A 11 -12.71 6.67 -4.81
N GLU A 12 -11.90 7.01 -3.80
CA GLU A 12 -11.86 8.38 -3.28
C GLU A 12 -11.35 9.40 -4.30
N LEU A 13 -10.43 8.99 -5.16
CA LEU A 13 -9.95 9.85 -6.23
C LEU A 13 -11.03 10.04 -7.31
N ASN A 14 -11.77 8.99 -7.67
CA ASN A 14 -12.94 9.11 -8.56
C ASN A 14 -14.00 10.05 -7.97
N ASP A 15 -14.30 9.92 -6.67
CA ASP A 15 -15.21 10.80 -5.94
C ASP A 15 -14.74 12.26 -5.99
N TYR A 16 -13.43 12.50 -5.81
CA TYR A 16 -12.84 13.85 -5.89
C TYR A 16 -12.84 14.44 -7.31
N LEU A 17 -12.63 13.60 -8.33
CA LEU A 17 -12.60 14.04 -9.72
C LEU A 17 -14.00 14.20 -10.32
N GLU A 18 -15.04 13.65 -9.66
CA GLU A 18 -16.42 13.55 -10.14
C GLU A 18 -16.53 12.79 -11.48
N GLU A 19 -15.63 11.86 -11.73
CA GLU A 19 -15.55 11.01 -12.93
C GLU A 19 -15.05 9.61 -12.57
N ASN A 20 -15.55 8.57 -13.24
CA ASN A 20 -15.07 7.19 -13.10
C ASN A 20 -13.91 6.93 -14.07
N SER A 21 -12.83 7.70 -13.93
CA SER A 21 -11.67 7.67 -14.84
C SER A 21 -10.47 6.92 -14.26
N VAL A 22 -10.43 6.71 -12.94
CA VAL A 22 -9.35 6.02 -12.24
C VAL A 22 -9.72 4.58 -12.01
N ALA A 23 -8.83 3.66 -12.40
CA ALA A 23 -8.96 2.26 -12.06
C ALA A 23 -7.61 1.59 -11.84
N LEU A 24 -7.65 0.48 -11.10
CA LEU A 24 -6.49 -0.40 -10.92
C LEU A 24 -6.18 -1.08 -12.26
N ALA A 25 -5.02 -0.76 -12.82
CA ALA A 25 -4.57 -1.34 -14.07
C ALA A 25 -3.04 -1.33 -14.11
N ASN A 26 -2.45 -2.32 -14.74
CA ASN A 26 -1.02 -2.30 -15.04
C ASN A 26 -0.81 -1.52 -16.34
N ILE A 27 -0.06 -0.42 -16.29
CA ILE A 27 0.23 0.40 -17.47
C ILE A 27 0.98 -0.36 -18.58
N ALA A 28 1.69 -1.44 -18.24
CA ALA A 28 2.33 -2.30 -19.23
C ALA A 28 1.32 -3.00 -20.16
N ASP A 29 0.06 -3.15 -19.74
CA ASP A 29 -0.99 -3.83 -20.50
C ASP A 29 -1.75 -2.89 -21.46
N ALA A 30 -1.48 -1.58 -21.40
CA ALA A 30 -2.21 -0.58 -22.19
C ALA A 30 -2.07 -0.78 -23.71
N GLU A 31 -1.02 -1.45 -24.17
CA GLU A 31 -0.72 -1.64 -25.59
C GLU A 31 -0.65 -3.11 -26.03
N VAL A 32 -1.08 -4.05 -25.20
CA VAL A 32 -1.12 -5.47 -25.58
C VAL A 32 -2.12 -5.63 -26.73
N GLU A 33 -1.63 -6.13 -27.88
CA GLU A 33 -2.46 -6.46 -29.05
C GLU A 33 -3.58 -7.41 -28.65
N GLY A 34 -4.82 -6.91 -28.62
CA GLY A 34 -6.00 -7.64 -28.14
C GLY A 34 -6.89 -6.81 -27.23
N ASN A 35 -6.36 -5.75 -26.60
CA ASN A 35 -7.18 -4.73 -25.94
C ASN A 35 -7.79 -3.83 -27.01
N SER A 36 -9.13 -3.83 -27.10
CA SER A 36 -9.83 -2.89 -27.97
C SER A 36 -9.54 -1.46 -27.51
N PRO A 37 -9.32 -0.49 -28.43
CA PRO A 37 -9.16 0.90 -28.05
C PRO A 37 -10.41 1.37 -27.28
N GLY A 38 -10.21 1.74 -26.01
CA GLY A 38 -11.28 2.16 -25.09
C GLY A 38 -11.52 1.25 -23.88
N ASN A 39 -10.79 0.14 -23.72
CA ASN A 39 -10.96 -0.75 -22.55
C ASN A 39 -9.94 -0.53 -21.42
N PHE A 40 -9.05 0.46 -21.57
CA PHE A 40 -8.06 0.84 -20.57
C PHE A 40 -8.50 2.13 -19.86
N PRO A 41 -8.33 2.28 -18.53
CA PRO A 41 -8.76 3.48 -17.83
C PRO A 41 -7.95 4.70 -18.26
N ASP A 42 -8.60 5.86 -18.26
CA ASP A 42 -7.95 7.16 -18.51
C ASP A 42 -6.81 7.44 -17.51
N ILE A 43 -6.97 6.98 -16.27
CA ILE A 43 -5.97 7.07 -15.20
C ILE A 43 -5.76 5.67 -14.64
N ALA A 44 -4.61 5.07 -14.96
CA ALA A 44 -4.22 3.78 -14.42
C ALA A 44 -3.44 3.95 -13.11
N LEU A 45 -3.94 3.32 -12.05
CA LEU A 45 -3.23 3.15 -10.78
C LEU A 45 -2.52 1.79 -10.79
N SER A 46 -1.19 1.82 -10.91
CA SER A 46 -0.33 0.62 -10.94
C SER A 46 0.54 0.54 -9.68
N LEU A 47 0.69 -0.67 -9.11
CA LEU A 47 1.74 -0.96 -8.13
C LEU A 47 3.03 -1.30 -8.87
N ILE A 48 4.08 -0.48 -8.72
CA ILE A 48 5.35 -0.68 -9.44
C ILE A 48 6.41 -1.39 -8.60
N ASN A 49 6.37 -1.25 -7.28
CA ASN A 49 7.36 -1.84 -6.38
C ASN A 49 6.81 -1.95 -4.96
N LEU A 50 7.36 -2.89 -4.17
CA LEU A 50 7.15 -2.97 -2.73
C LEU A 50 8.49 -3.09 -1.99
N GLN A 51 8.55 -2.52 -0.80
CA GLN A 51 9.69 -2.64 0.10
C GLN A 51 9.17 -2.93 1.51
N GLU A 52 9.88 -3.80 2.24
CA GLU A 52 9.58 -4.02 3.66
C GLU A 52 10.23 -2.91 4.51
N GLU A 53 9.48 -2.39 5.48
CA GLU A 53 9.96 -1.43 6.47
C GLU A 53 10.47 -2.17 7.71
N PHE A 54 11.79 -2.23 7.87
CA PHE A 54 12.44 -2.97 8.94
C PHE A 54 12.49 -2.21 10.27
N ALA A 55 12.41 -0.88 10.26
CA ALA A 55 12.53 -0.08 11.48
C ALA A 55 11.41 -0.38 12.49
N LEU A 56 10.25 -0.85 12.02
CA LEU A 56 9.07 -1.16 12.83
C LEU A 56 9.04 -2.61 13.36
N LYS A 57 10.06 -3.43 13.06
CA LYS A 57 10.14 -4.84 13.51
C LYS A 57 10.55 -5.02 14.98
N ASN A 58 10.95 -3.97 15.68
CA ASN A 58 11.55 -4.09 17.02
C ASN A 58 10.52 -4.17 18.17
N THR A 59 9.24 -4.45 17.87
CA THR A 59 8.21 -4.63 18.88
C THR A 59 8.10 -6.10 19.28
N ARG A 60 8.03 -6.35 20.60
CA ARG A 60 7.70 -7.67 21.15
C ARG A 60 6.36 -8.16 20.60
N ASN A 61 6.29 -9.44 20.25
CA ASN A 61 5.11 -10.04 19.62
C ASN A 61 4.59 -11.28 20.37
N ASP A 62 4.91 -11.33 21.66
CA ASP A 62 4.37 -12.23 22.66
C ASP A 62 3.29 -11.52 23.47
N TYR A 63 2.14 -12.17 23.63
CA TYR A 63 1.05 -11.72 24.46
C TYR A 63 0.96 -12.62 25.69
N VAL A 64 1.05 -12.05 26.88
CA VAL A 64 0.88 -12.78 28.14
C VAL A 64 -0.55 -12.59 28.63
N SER A 65 -1.29 -13.69 28.76
CA SER A 65 -2.64 -13.71 29.33
C SER A 65 -2.66 -14.67 30.52
N GLY A 66 -2.55 -14.13 31.73
CA GLY A 66 -2.44 -14.91 32.96
C GLY A 66 -1.19 -15.78 32.97
N ASN A 67 -1.36 -17.11 33.01
CA ASN A 67 -0.26 -18.09 32.99
C ASN A 67 0.13 -18.57 31.59
N THR A 68 -0.55 -18.09 30.54
CA THR A 68 -0.28 -18.50 29.15
C THR A 68 0.42 -17.38 28.39
N VAL A 69 1.48 -17.73 27.67
CA VAL A 69 2.19 -16.87 26.72
C VAL A 69 1.83 -17.33 25.31
N THR A 70 1.23 -16.44 24.53
CA THR A 70 0.87 -16.68 23.13
C THR A 70 1.88 -15.95 22.25
N TYR A 71 2.59 -16.69 21.41
CA TYR A 71 3.51 -16.15 20.43
C TYR A 71 2.82 -16.02 19.08
N LYS A 72 2.86 -14.82 18.50
CA LYS A 72 2.45 -14.57 17.11
C LYS A 72 3.66 -14.27 16.24
N ASN A 73 3.49 -14.35 14.92
CA ASN A 73 4.49 -13.85 13.97
C ASN A 73 4.44 -12.32 13.90
N PRO A 74 5.60 -11.63 13.87
CA PRO A 74 5.63 -10.17 13.85
C PRO A 74 4.90 -9.62 12.61
N LYS A 75 4.30 -8.45 12.79
CA LYS A 75 3.65 -7.69 11.73
C LYS A 75 4.65 -7.33 10.64
N VAL A 76 4.21 -7.42 9.38
CA VAL A 76 5.00 -6.98 8.22
C VAL A 76 4.55 -5.58 7.86
N TYR A 77 5.48 -4.63 7.91
CA TYR A 77 5.23 -3.26 7.48
C TYR A 77 5.75 -3.08 6.06
N LEU A 78 4.91 -2.54 5.18
CA LEU A 78 5.23 -2.34 3.78
C LEU A 78 5.24 -0.86 3.39
N ASN A 79 6.17 -0.55 2.51
CA ASN A 79 6.22 0.65 1.70
C ASN A 79 5.83 0.25 0.26
N LEU A 80 4.71 0.77 -0.25
CA LEU A 80 4.27 0.51 -1.62
C LEU A 80 4.62 1.71 -2.50
N PHE A 81 5.12 1.47 -3.70
CA PHE A 81 5.34 2.51 -4.70
C PHE A 81 4.27 2.37 -5.78
N ILE A 82 3.41 3.37 -5.86
CA ILE A 82 2.27 3.38 -6.77
C ILE A 82 2.47 4.47 -7.83
N LEU A 83 2.08 4.17 -9.06
CA LEU A 83 2.19 5.03 -10.21
C LEU A 83 0.80 5.35 -10.75
N PHE A 84 0.48 6.64 -10.84
CA PHE A 84 -0.66 7.11 -11.60
C PHE A 84 -0.19 7.47 -13.00
N SER A 85 -0.62 6.71 -14.01
CA SER A 85 -0.33 6.95 -15.42
C SER A 85 -1.58 7.46 -16.12
N ILE A 86 -1.48 8.58 -16.84
CA ILE A 86 -2.64 9.28 -17.38
C ILE A 86 -2.60 9.25 -18.91
N ASP A 87 -3.64 8.68 -19.52
CA ASP A 87 -3.78 8.54 -20.96
C ASP A 87 -5.15 9.02 -21.45
N LYS A 88 -5.48 10.28 -21.16
CA LYS A 88 -6.69 10.92 -21.68
C LYS A 88 -6.56 11.26 -23.17
N SER A 89 -7.69 11.60 -23.78
CA SER A 89 -7.83 11.97 -25.20
C SER A 89 -6.86 13.04 -25.71
N SER A 90 -6.40 13.95 -24.83
CA SER A 90 -5.36 14.92 -25.16
C SER A 90 -4.36 15.08 -24.03
N TYR A 91 -3.11 15.38 -24.40
CA TYR A 91 -2.04 15.63 -23.44
C TYR A 91 -2.36 16.77 -22.46
N THR A 92 -3.06 17.81 -22.93
CA THR A 92 -3.49 18.93 -22.08
C THR A 92 -4.47 18.48 -20.99
N GLU A 93 -5.45 17.63 -21.32
CA GLU A 93 -6.37 17.06 -20.32
C GLU A 93 -5.65 16.09 -19.36
N SER A 94 -4.66 15.35 -19.86
CA SER A 94 -3.80 14.52 -19.02
C SER A 94 -3.03 15.36 -17.99
N LEU A 95 -2.46 16.49 -18.40
CA LEU A 95 -1.76 17.40 -17.47
C LEU A 95 -2.69 18.05 -16.45
N LYS A 96 -3.91 18.45 -16.84
CA LYS A 96 -4.90 18.98 -15.89
C LYS A 96 -5.27 17.92 -14.85
N SER A 97 -5.47 16.68 -15.29
CA SER A 97 -5.77 15.57 -14.39
C SER A 97 -4.60 15.26 -13.46
N LEU A 98 -3.36 15.34 -13.95
CA LEU A 98 -2.15 15.19 -13.14
C LEU A 98 -2.12 16.21 -11.99
N THR A 99 -2.45 17.47 -12.26
CA THR A 99 -2.56 18.51 -11.21
C THR A 99 -3.63 18.15 -10.18
N LYS A 100 -4.82 17.71 -10.60
CA LYS A 100 -5.89 17.31 -9.68
C LYS A 100 -5.48 16.14 -8.78
N ILE A 101 -4.76 15.15 -9.30
CA ILE A 101 -4.24 14.03 -8.49
C ILE A 101 -3.28 14.56 -7.42
N ILE A 102 -2.39 15.49 -7.79
CA ILE A 102 -1.45 16.08 -6.84
C ILE A 102 -2.19 16.90 -5.76
N GLU A 103 -3.21 17.68 -6.15
CA GLU A 103 -4.06 18.44 -5.23
C GLU A 103 -4.81 17.52 -4.25
N PHE A 104 -5.36 16.41 -4.73
CA PHE A 104 -6.03 15.41 -3.89
C PHE A 104 -5.13 14.91 -2.76
N PHE A 105 -3.92 14.42 -3.09
CA PHE A 105 -2.98 13.94 -2.08
C PHE A 105 -2.35 15.06 -1.25
N GLN A 106 -2.30 16.29 -1.77
CA GLN A 106 -1.90 17.45 -0.97
C GLN A 106 -2.94 17.77 0.10
N GLY A 107 -4.23 17.66 -0.24
CA GLY A 107 -5.36 17.88 0.68
C GLY A 107 -5.57 16.73 1.68
N LYS A 108 -5.27 15.49 1.30
CA LYS A 108 -5.39 14.30 2.15
C LYS A 108 -4.19 13.37 2.01
N LYS A 109 -3.34 13.34 3.04
CA LYS A 109 -2.15 12.47 3.10
C LYS A 109 -2.32 11.24 3.97
N VAL A 110 -3.25 11.27 4.93
CA VAL A 110 -3.41 10.21 5.93
C VAL A 110 -4.77 9.57 5.77
N PHE A 111 -4.76 8.29 5.46
CA PHE A 111 -5.95 7.48 5.25
C PHE A 111 -6.09 6.53 6.43
N THR A 112 -7.30 6.50 6.97
CA THR A 112 -7.70 5.67 8.10
C THR A 112 -9.12 5.17 7.86
N GLN A 113 -9.50 4.11 8.54
CA GLN A 113 -10.87 3.63 8.51
C GLN A 113 -11.91 4.68 8.96
N ALA A 114 -11.52 5.67 9.78
CA ALA A 114 -12.45 6.70 10.25
C ALA A 114 -12.71 7.83 9.23
N ASN A 115 -11.84 8.00 8.23
CA ASN A 115 -11.88 9.15 7.32
C ASN A 115 -11.86 8.76 5.84
N SER A 116 -12.03 7.49 5.52
CA SER A 116 -11.91 6.97 4.15
C SER A 116 -13.21 6.31 3.71
N ASN A 117 -13.54 6.43 2.43
CA ASN A 117 -14.70 5.76 1.84
C ASN A 117 -14.28 4.35 1.38
N TYR A 118 -14.86 3.31 1.99
CA TYR A 118 -14.53 1.92 1.69
C TYR A 118 -15.77 1.04 1.49
N GLN A 119 -16.95 1.65 1.34
CA GLN A 119 -18.23 0.94 1.27
C GLN A 119 -18.35 0.06 0.02
N ASN A 120 -17.65 0.43 -1.05
CA ASN A 120 -17.64 -0.29 -2.33
C ASN A 120 -16.40 -1.19 -2.51
N VAL A 121 -15.65 -1.47 -1.44
CA VAL A 121 -14.38 -2.19 -1.53
C VAL A 121 -14.57 -3.64 -1.13
N ASP A 122 -14.41 -4.55 -2.08
CA ASP A 122 -14.53 -5.98 -1.85
C ASP A 122 -13.46 -6.49 -0.86
N GLY A 123 -13.88 -7.32 0.10
CA GLY A 123 -12.99 -7.95 1.07
C GLY A 123 -12.58 -7.06 2.26
N ILE A 124 -13.09 -5.82 2.32
CA ILE A 124 -12.83 -4.89 3.42
C ILE A 124 -13.32 -5.43 4.77
N GLU A 125 -14.34 -6.28 4.79
CA GLU A 125 -14.86 -6.91 6.02
C GLU A 125 -13.82 -7.77 6.75
N ASN A 126 -12.76 -8.21 6.05
CA ASN A 126 -11.68 -8.99 6.64
C ASN A 126 -10.58 -8.12 7.27
N ILE A 127 -10.67 -6.80 7.14
CA ILE A 127 -9.67 -5.84 7.63
C ILE A 127 -10.19 -5.18 8.90
N LYS A 128 -9.57 -5.51 10.04
CA LYS A 128 -9.97 -4.96 11.36
C LYS A 128 -9.78 -3.45 11.46
N SER A 129 -8.66 -2.95 10.93
CA SER A 129 -8.32 -1.54 10.89
C SER A 129 -7.21 -1.32 9.87
N PHE A 130 -7.22 -0.16 9.23
CA PHE A 130 -6.10 0.28 8.39
C PHE A 130 -5.75 1.73 8.70
N LYS A 131 -4.45 2.01 8.56
CA LYS A 131 -3.91 3.36 8.53
C LYS A 131 -2.72 3.34 7.57
N PHE A 132 -2.70 4.26 6.62
CA PHE A 132 -1.56 4.44 5.74
C PHE A 132 -1.37 5.92 5.41
N ILE A 133 -0.15 6.26 5.01
CA ILE A 133 0.25 7.62 4.65
C ILE A 133 0.73 7.62 3.21
N THR A 134 0.35 8.63 2.44
CA THR A 134 0.78 8.82 1.06
C THR A 134 1.77 9.97 0.96
N GLU A 135 2.91 9.71 0.35
CA GLU A 135 3.99 10.67 0.17
C GLU A 135 4.36 10.77 -1.32
N LEU A 136 4.55 12.00 -1.83
CA LEU A 136 5.00 12.19 -3.20
C LEU A 136 6.43 11.64 -3.34
N TYR A 137 6.65 10.77 -4.32
CA TYR A 137 7.97 10.22 -4.62
C TYR A 137 8.49 10.76 -5.95
N THR A 138 9.67 11.36 -5.93
CA THR A 138 10.30 11.96 -7.11
C THR A 138 11.56 11.16 -7.49
N PRO A 139 11.45 10.18 -8.42
CA PRO A 139 12.62 9.42 -8.87
C PRO A 139 13.62 10.31 -9.60
N SER A 140 14.88 9.88 -9.64
CA SER A 140 15.86 10.45 -10.57
C SER A 140 15.47 10.16 -12.02
N PHE A 141 16.04 10.89 -12.99
CA PHE A 141 15.80 10.60 -14.41
C PHE A 141 16.23 9.19 -14.81
N GLU A 142 17.28 8.64 -14.19
CA GLU A 142 17.74 7.27 -14.45
C GLU A 142 16.74 6.23 -13.93
N GLU A 143 16.27 6.40 -12.69
CA GLU A 143 15.24 5.53 -12.10
C GLU A 143 13.93 5.62 -12.89
N LEU A 144 13.52 6.81 -13.31
CA LEU A 144 12.33 7.03 -14.12
C LEU A 144 12.44 6.33 -15.48
N ASN A 145 13.61 6.42 -16.13
CA ASN A 145 13.89 5.71 -17.37
C ASN A 145 13.83 4.18 -17.16
N PHE A 146 14.36 3.67 -16.04
CA PHE A 146 14.27 2.25 -15.72
C PHE A 146 12.81 1.81 -15.51
N ILE A 147 12.03 2.56 -14.72
CA ILE A 147 10.61 2.28 -14.47
C ILE A 147 9.84 2.22 -15.79
N TRP A 148 9.99 3.22 -16.66
CA TRP A 148 9.28 3.21 -17.94
C TRP A 148 9.83 2.17 -18.90
N GLY A 149 11.14 1.88 -18.86
CA GLY A 149 11.75 0.82 -19.65
C GLY A 149 11.19 -0.57 -19.34
N THR A 150 10.90 -0.88 -18.07
CA THR A 150 10.29 -2.16 -17.67
C THR A 150 8.80 -2.23 -17.95
N LEU A 151 8.11 -1.08 -18.06
CA LEU A 151 6.67 -0.96 -18.30
C LEU A 151 6.29 -0.81 -19.79
N GLY A 152 7.20 -1.14 -20.72
CA GLY A 152 6.92 -1.10 -22.17
C GLY A 152 7.42 0.16 -22.90
N GLY A 153 8.17 1.03 -22.23
CA GLY A 153 9.02 2.06 -22.84
C GLY A 153 8.30 3.32 -23.33
N LYS A 154 6.97 3.44 -23.17
CA LYS A 154 6.19 4.61 -23.60
C LYS A 154 5.76 5.45 -22.41
N GLN A 155 6.57 6.47 -22.12
CA GLN A 155 6.28 7.40 -21.04
C GLN A 155 4.99 8.19 -21.32
N LYS A 156 4.08 8.16 -20.35
CA LYS A 156 2.89 9.02 -20.27
C LYS A 156 3.07 10.05 -19.14
N PRO A 157 2.27 11.13 -19.11
CA PRO A 157 2.16 11.96 -17.91
C PRO A 157 1.86 11.09 -16.70
N SER A 158 2.71 11.17 -15.68
CA SER A 158 2.56 10.34 -14.49
C SER A 158 3.10 10.98 -13.22
N VAL A 159 2.60 10.49 -12.09
CA VAL A 159 3.08 10.85 -10.75
C VAL A 159 3.23 9.60 -9.90
N LEU A 160 4.31 9.54 -9.13
CA LEU A 160 4.63 8.42 -8.27
C LEU A 160 4.40 8.79 -6.81
N TYR A 161 3.71 7.92 -6.07
CA TYR A 161 3.48 8.06 -4.64
C TYR A 161 4.02 6.84 -3.89
N LYS A 162 4.53 7.09 -2.70
CA LYS A 162 4.90 6.07 -1.73
C LYS A 162 3.79 5.98 -0.68
N ILE A 163 3.21 4.79 -0.52
CA ILE A 163 2.32 4.46 0.59
C ILE A 163 3.18 3.85 1.70
N THR A 164 3.07 4.37 2.93
CA THR A 164 3.82 3.89 4.10
C THR A 164 2.88 3.48 5.23
N LEU A 165 3.43 2.80 6.23
CA LEU A 165 2.73 2.29 7.42
C LEU A 165 1.68 1.21 7.13
N LEU A 166 1.77 0.55 5.98
CA LEU A 166 0.88 -0.55 5.65
C LEU A 166 1.23 -1.80 6.46
N GLU A 167 0.35 -2.20 7.38
CA GLU A 167 0.62 -3.30 8.31
C GLU A 167 -0.14 -4.58 7.93
N ILE A 168 0.58 -5.60 7.45
CA ILE A 168 0.01 -6.93 7.21
C ILE A 168 0.29 -7.84 8.41
N GLU A 169 -0.77 -8.26 9.08
CA GLU A 169 -0.73 -9.28 10.14
C GLU A 169 -1.59 -10.48 9.73
N ARG A 170 -1.05 -11.69 9.92
CA ARG A 170 -1.84 -12.91 9.84
C ARG A 170 -2.33 -13.24 11.25
N ASP A 171 -3.64 -13.24 11.46
CA ASP A 171 -4.24 -13.52 12.77
C ASP A 171 -4.24 -15.03 13.08
N LEU A 172 -3.04 -15.59 13.29
CA LEU A 172 -2.84 -16.96 13.75
C LEU A 172 -1.87 -17.00 14.92
N VAL A 173 -2.23 -17.80 15.92
CA VAL A 173 -1.34 -18.15 17.03
C VAL A 173 -0.27 -19.11 16.50
N ALA A 174 1.00 -18.73 16.61
CA ALA A 174 2.12 -19.56 16.18
C ALA A 174 2.48 -20.61 17.24
N LYS A 175 2.39 -20.23 18.53
CA LYS A 175 2.68 -21.12 19.66
C LYS A 175 2.04 -20.61 20.94
N GLU A 176 1.63 -21.53 21.80
CA GLU A 176 1.25 -21.26 23.18
C GLU A 176 2.29 -21.88 24.13
N GLY A 177 2.62 -21.18 25.22
CA GLY A 177 3.54 -21.62 26.27
C GLY A 177 3.06 -21.18 27.64
N ALA A 178 3.70 -21.67 28.71
CA ALA A 178 3.42 -21.22 30.08
C ALA A 178 4.43 -20.16 30.53
N VAL A 179 3.99 -19.23 31.39
CA VAL A 179 4.88 -18.24 32.02
C VAL A 179 5.85 -18.95 32.97
N ILE A 180 7.12 -18.55 32.98
CA ILE A 180 8.12 -19.07 33.93
C ILE A 180 7.72 -18.58 35.34
N SER A 181 7.26 -19.50 36.19
CA SER A 181 6.78 -19.19 37.54
C SER A 181 7.87 -19.30 38.62
N GLU A 182 8.95 -20.04 38.38
CA GLU A 182 10.00 -20.28 39.39
C GLU A 182 11.41 -20.25 38.78
N MET A 183 12.35 -19.62 39.50
CA MET A 183 13.78 -19.61 39.18
C MET A 183 14.55 -20.24 40.35
N ASN A 184 15.10 -21.45 40.14
CA ASN A 184 15.90 -22.12 41.16
C ASN A 184 17.39 -21.75 41.01
N ARG A 185 17.92 -20.95 41.95
CA ARG A 185 19.34 -20.57 42.01
C ARG A 185 20.09 -21.58 42.89
N ASN A 186 20.78 -22.54 42.28
CA ASN A 186 21.78 -23.32 42.99
C ASN A 186 23.04 -22.47 43.21
N SER A 187 23.21 -21.90 44.40
CA SER A 187 24.50 -21.35 44.83
C SER A 187 25.39 -22.48 45.34
N LEU A 188 26.16 -23.11 44.45
CA LEU A 188 27.31 -23.91 44.88
C LEU A 188 28.51 -22.98 44.97
N ILE A 189 28.67 -22.33 46.12
CA ILE A 189 29.97 -21.82 46.57
C ILE A 189 30.25 -22.51 47.90
N ASN A 190 30.83 -23.71 47.83
CA ASN A 190 31.41 -24.35 49.00
C ASN A 190 32.92 -24.05 48.94
N ASN A 191 33.38 -23.20 49.88
CA ASN A 191 34.79 -23.05 50.23
C ASN A 191 35.30 -24.29 50.95
#